data_AF-A0A4V1ZBN4-F1
#
_entry.id   AF-A0A4V1ZBN4-F1
#
_cell.length_a   1.000
_cell.length_b   1.000
_cell.length_c   1.000
_cell.angle_alpha   90.00
_cell.angle_beta   90.00
_cell.angle_gamma   90.00
#
_symmetry.space_group_name_H-M   'P 1'
#
loop_
_entity.id
_entity.type
_entity.pdbx_description
1 polymer ?
#
loop_
_entity_poly.entity_id
_entity_poly.type
_entity_poly.pdbx_seq_one_letter_code
_entity_poly.pdbx_strand_id
1 'polypeptide(L)'
;MADINGDGVNDFVVNWYPSSGCCARNNFHVYLYQKDNTFSNYFDFINPSFFPKEKLVRGVDYGHPGEVPLYKYKWNGLNVDTVEYIYPADTLKKKFYLVQRYGDNNCPEKRKVLAAVPKEYLKITGYDWFIDY
;
A
#
# COMPACT_ATOMS: atom_id res chain seq x y z
N MET A 1 -6.85 -0.78 18.31
CA MET A 1 -6.22 0.54 18.55
C MET A 1 -4.72 0.37 18.37
N ALA A 2 -4.09 1.20 17.54
CA ALA A 2 -2.65 1.16 17.26
C ALA A 2 -2.22 2.52 16.70
N ASP A 3 -1.00 2.98 16.98
CA ASP A 3 -0.40 4.15 16.34
C ASP A 3 -0.03 3.82 14.89
N ILE A 4 -0.82 4.34 13.93
CA ILE A 4 -0.66 4.06 12.50
C ILE A 4 0.19 5.12 11.80
N ASN A 5 0.06 6.38 12.21
CA ASN A 5 0.75 7.52 11.57
C ASN A 5 2.12 7.85 12.19
N GLY A 6 2.47 7.22 13.31
CA GLY A 6 3.72 7.41 14.04
C GLY A 6 3.77 8.71 14.85
N ASP A 7 2.63 9.19 15.36
CA ASP A 7 2.56 10.40 16.20
C ASP A 7 2.61 10.10 17.71
N GLY A 8 2.65 8.82 18.09
CA GLY A 8 2.69 8.37 19.47
C GLY A 8 1.32 8.23 20.14
N VAL A 9 0.22 8.43 19.40
CA VAL A 9 -1.15 8.25 19.86
C VAL A 9 -1.79 7.08 19.13
N ASN A 10 -2.60 6.29 19.85
CA ASN A 10 -3.28 5.16 19.22
C ASN A 10 -4.49 5.63 18.41
N ASP A 11 -4.57 5.14 17.17
CA ASP A 11 -5.67 5.36 16.26
C ASP A 11 -6.75 4.29 16.36
N PHE A 12 -7.94 4.60 15.81
CA PHE A 12 -9.01 3.63 15.67
C PHE A 12 -8.93 2.97 14.29
N VAL A 13 -8.89 1.63 14.29
CA VAL A 13 -8.64 0.84 13.08
C VAL A 13 -9.69 -0.25 13.00
N VAL A 14 -10.43 -0.26 11.90
CA VAL A 14 -11.39 -1.31 11.56
C VAL A 14 -10.78 -2.17 10.46
N ASN A 15 -10.47 -3.41 10.80
CA ASN A 15 -10.10 -4.43 9.83
C ASN A 15 -11.35 -5.22 9.43
N TRP A 16 -11.58 -5.38 8.14
CA TRP A 16 -12.67 -6.19 7.62
C TRP A 16 -12.29 -6.85 6.30
N TYR A 17 -12.89 -8.03 6.07
CA TYR A 17 -12.74 -8.76 4.83
C TYR A 17 -14.11 -8.88 4.15
N PRO A 18 -14.29 -8.44 2.89
CA PRO A 18 -15.56 -8.57 2.18
C PRO A 18 -15.98 -10.03 2.03
N SER A 19 -17.29 -10.30 2.13
CA SER A 19 -17.83 -11.66 1.94
C SER A 19 -17.79 -12.16 0.49
N SER A 20 -17.52 -11.28 -0.47
CA SER A 20 -17.45 -11.59 -1.90
C SER A 20 -16.27 -10.91 -2.58
N GLY A 21 -15.63 -11.59 -3.53
CA GLY A 21 -14.50 -11.09 -4.31
C GLY A 21 -13.72 -12.24 -4.96
N CYS A 22 -12.78 -11.92 -5.84
CA CYS A 22 -11.92 -12.90 -6.52
C CYS A 22 -10.54 -13.06 -5.90
N CYS A 23 -10.11 -12.05 -5.13
CA CYS A 23 -8.71 -11.71 -4.99
C CYS A 23 -8.42 -11.22 -3.56
N ALA A 24 -7.14 -11.18 -3.17
CA ALA A 24 -6.72 -10.76 -1.82
C ALA A 24 -7.21 -9.35 -1.49
N ARG A 25 -8.07 -9.23 -0.47
CA ARG A 25 -8.75 -7.96 -0.13
C ARG A 25 -8.95 -7.77 1.38
N ASN A 26 -7.85 -7.70 2.11
CA ASN A 26 -7.85 -7.39 3.53
C ASN A 26 -7.96 -5.87 3.74
N ASN A 27 -9.16 -5.35 3.98
CA ASN A 27 -9.42 -3.91 4.02
C ASN A 27 -9.25 -3.34 5.43
N PHE A 28 -8.72 -2.12 5.49
CA PHE A 28 -8.56 -1.36 6.71
C PHE A 28 -9.15 0.03 6.54
N HIS A 29 -10.09 0.39 7.41
CA HIS A 29 -10.48 1.78 7.61
C HIS A 29 -9.71 2.31 8.82
N VAL A 30 -8.86 3.31 8.59
CA VAL A 30 -8.04 3.94 9.63
C VAL A 30 -8.60 5.32 9.94
N TYR A 31 -8.92 5.57 11.20
CA TYR A 31 -9.40 6.85 11.71
C TYR A 31 -8.32 7.41 12.65
N LEU A 32 -7.68 8.51 12.26
CA LEU A 32 -6.60 9.10 13.03
C LEU A 32 -7.16 9.85 14.24
N TYR A 33 -6.56 9.65 15.40
CA TYR A 33 -6.94 10.40 16.60
C TYR A 33 -6.44 11.84 16.52
N GLN A 34 -7.31 12.79 16.90
CA GLN A 34 -7.00 14.22 16.88
C GLN A 34 -6.90 14.80 18.29
N LYS A 35 -6.11 15.87 18.44
CA LYS A 35 -5.84 16.51 19.74
C LYS A 35 -7.09 17.08 20.44
N ASP A 36 -8.15 17.32 19.70
CA ASP A 36 -9.44 17.79 20.20
C ASP A 36 -10.37 16.64 20.66
N ASN A 37 -9.82 15.43 20.82
CA ASN A 37 -10.54 14.20 21.17
C ASN A 37 -11.57 13.76 20.12
N THR A 38 -11.36 14.13 18.86
CA THR A 38 -12.15 13.64 17.72
C THR A 38 -11.33 12.68 16.84
N PHE A 39 -11.96 12.13 15.82
CA PHE A 39 -11.30 11.31 14.80
C PHE A 39 -11.39 11.99 13.43
N SER A 40 -10.38 11.74 12.58
CA SER A 40 -10.44 12.11 11.17
C SER A 40 -11.54 11.35 10.42
N ASN A 41 -11.82 11.75 9.18
CA ASN A 41 -12.42 10.83 8.21
C ASN A 41 -11.52 9.61 8.04
N TYR A 42 -12.09 8.47 7.62
CA TYR A 42 -11.29 7.27 7.45
C TYR A 42 -10.42 7.32 6.20
N PHE A 43 -9.26 6.68 6.31
CA PHE A 43 -8.39 6.33 5.20
C PHE A 43 -8.60 4.86 4.86
N ASP A 44 -8.76 4.58 3.56
CA ASP A 44 -8.85 3.24 3.03
C ASP A 44 -7.49 2.69 2.67
N PHE A 45 -7.17 1.52 3.20
CA PHE A 45 -6.01 0.74 2.77
C PHE A 45 -6.41 -0.71 2.51
N ILE A 46 -5.89 -1.28 1.42
CA ILE A 46 -6.12 -2.66 1.04
C ILE A 46 -4.80 -3.43 1.15
N ASN A 47 -4.83 -4.56 1.87
CA ASN A 47 -3.65 -5.37 2.16
C ASN A 47 -2.45 -4.57 2.73
N PRO A 48 -2.64 -3.66 3.71
CA PRO A 48 -1.57 -2.83 4.20
C PRO A 48 -0.60 -3.58 5.12
N SER A 49 0.61 -3.06 5.15
CA SER A 49 1.58 -3.18 6.25
C SER A 49 1.92 -1.77 6.72
N PHE A 50 1.72 -1.51 8.02
CA PHE A 50 1.94 -0.21 8.64
C PHE A 50 3.34 -0.13 9.25
N PHE A 51 4.06 0.95 8.95
CA PHE A 51 5.42 1.22 9.43
C PHE A 51 5.45 2.58 10.16
N PRO A 52 4.87 2.70 11.36
CA PRO A 52 4.67 3.99 12.03
C PRO A 52 5.98 4.72 12.33
N LYS A 53 7.06 4.00 12.68
CA LYS A 53 8.40 4.59 12.88
C LYS A 53 8.93 5.31 11.63
N GLU A 54 8.62 4.80 10.45
CA GLU A 54 9.01 5.39 9.16
C GLU A 54 7.93 6.35 8.62
N LYS A 55 6.75 6.37 9.25
CA LYS A 55 5.54 7.05 8.77
C LYS A 55 5.10 6.56 7.39
N LEU A 56 5.25 5.25 7.13
CA LEU A 56 4.95 4.65 5.83
C LEU A 56 3.83 3.63 5.92
N VAL A 57 3.08 3.51 4.84
CA VAL A 57 2.19 2.39 4.56
C VAL A 57 2.65 1.76 3.26
N ARG A 58 2.86 0.44 3.24
CA ARG A 58 3.12 -0.32 2.01
C ARG A 58 2.07 -1.40 1.89
N GLY A 59 1.66 -1.75 0.69
CA GLY A 59 0.68 -2.81 0.49
C GLY A 59 0.58 -3.26 -0.94
N VAL A 60 -0.40 -4.12 -1.20
CA VAL A 60 -0.71 -4.67 -2.52
C VAL A 60 -2.14 -4.30 -2.88
N ASP A 61 -2.32 -3.72 -4.06
CA ASP A 61 -3.66 -3.30 -4.50
C ASP A 61 -4.60 -4.49 -4.77
N TYR A 62 -5.88 -4.22 -4.94
CA TYR A 62 -6.88 -5.25 -5.17
C TYR A 62 -6.91 -5.75 -6.62
N GLY A 63 -6.58 -7.02 -6.84
CA GLY A 63 -6.69 -7.68 -8.15
C GLY A 63 -5.81 -8.91 -8.27
N HIS A 64 -5.64 -9.42 -9.49
CA HIS A 64 -4.89 -10.65 -9.74
C HIS A 64 -3.37 -10.42 -9.66
N PRO A 65 -2.61 -11.44 -9.22
CA PRO A 65 -1.16 -11.46 -9.35
C PRO A 65 -0.74 -11.12 -10.80
N GLY A 66 0.30 -10.34 -10.98
CA GLY A 66 0.77 -9.93 -12.31
C GLY A 66 0.07 -8.71 -12.91
N GLU A 67 -1.06 -8.27 -12.33
CA GLU A 67 -1.82 -7.11 -12.83
C GLU A 67 -1.74 -5.90 -11.90
N VAL A 68 -1.77 -6.14 -10.59
CA VAL A 68 -1.85 -5.07 -9.59
C VAL A 68 -0.49 -4.65 -9.03
N PRO A 69 -0.35 -3.37 -8.65
CA PRO A 69 0.90 -2.87 -8.11
C PRO A 69 1.06 -3.14 -6.62
N LEU A 70 2.31 -3.13 -6.18
CA LEU A 70 2.65 -2.71 -4.81
C LEU A 70 2.49 -1.20 -4.71
N TYR A 71 2.00 -0.68 -3.58
CA TYR A 71 1.95 0.75 -3.32
C TYR A 71 2.81 1.11 -2.11
N LYS A 72 3.25 2.38 -2.06
CA LYS A 72 3.84 3.01 -0.88
C LYS A 72 3.28 4.40 -0.70
N TYR A 73 2.80 4.65 0.51
CA TYR A 73 2.28 5.92 0.96
C TYR A 73 3.06 6.40 2.18
N LYS A 74 3.07 7.72 2.40
CA LYS A 74 3.74 8.36 3.53
C LYS A 74 2.80 9.30 4.26
N TRP A 75 2.73 9.17 5.58
CA TRP A 75 1.98 10.10 6.41
C TRP A 75 2.66 11.48 6.43
N ASN A 76 1.84 12.50 6.26
CA ASN A 76 2.18 13.91 6.32
C ASN A 76 1.18 14.62 7.25
N GLY A 77 1.41 14.45 8.55
CA GLY A 77 0.46 14.84 9.59
C GLY A 77 -0.81 14.00 9.50
N LEU A 78 -1.96 14.67 9.35
CA LEU A 78 -3.27 14.02 9.19
C LEU A 78 -3.62 13.69 7.73
N ASN A 79 -2.66 13.76 6.82
CA ASN A 79 -2.83 13.40 5.41
C ASN A 79 -1.87 12.28 5.03
N VAL A 80 -2.13 11.64 3.89
CA VAL A 80 -1.23 10.63 3.32
C VAL A 80 -0.86 11.02 1.90
N ASP A 81 0.45 11.06 1.65
CA ASP A 81 1.02 11.34 0.34
C ASP A 81 1.34 10.02 -0.38
N THR A 82 1.06 9.99 -1.68
CA THR A 82 1.53 8.87 -2.53
C THR A 82 3.03 9.02 -2.78
N VAL A 83 3.80 7.95 -2.54
CA VAL A 83 5.23 7.92 -2.82
C VAL A 83 5.49 7.25 -4.17
N GLU A 84 5.04 6.01 -4.32
CA GLU A 84 5.30 5.22 -5.52
C GLU A 84 4.38 3.99 -5.64
N TYR A 85 4.33 3.45 -6.85
CA TYR A 85 3.77 2.15 -7.18
C TYR A 85 4.80 1.30 -7.94
N ILE A 86 4.78 -0.01 -7.73
CA ILE A 86 5.63 -0.98 -8.43
C ILE A 86 4.73 -2.01 -9.11
N TYR A 87 4.71 -1.99 -10.43
CA TYR A 87 3.94 -2.94 -11.25
C TYR A 87 4.80 -4.11 -11.72
N PRO A 88 4.21 -5.30 -11.89
CA PRO A 88 4.78 -6.36 -12.71
C PRO A 88 5.02 -5.84 -14.15
N ALA A 89 6.12 -6.26 -14.78
CA ALA A 89 6.45 -5.83 -16.15
C ALA A 89 6.67 -6.98 -17.14
N ASP A 90 6.97 -8.19 -16.64
CA ASP A 90 7.05 -9.39 -17.46
C ASP A 90 6.67 -10.63 -16.64
N THR A 91 6.26 -11.70 -17.32
CA THR A 91 5.85 -12.97 -16.69
C THR A 91 7.04 -13.76 -16.11
N LEU A 92 8.27 -13.40 -16.49
CA LEU A 92 9.48 -14.04 -15.98
C LEU A 92 9.96 -13.44 -14.67
N LYS A 93 9.30 -12.40 -14.15
CA LYS A 93 9.63 -11.67 -12.92
C LYS A 93 11.04 -11.07 -12.95
N LYS A 94 11.54 -10.75 -14.14
CA LYS A 94 12.89 -10.17 -14.36
C LYS A 94 12.86 -8.66 -14.38
N LYS A 95 11.68 -8.06 -14.56
CA LYS A 95 11.49 -6.61 -14.64
C LYS A 95 10.23 -6.19 -13.89
N PHE A 96 10.29 -4.99 -13.35
CA PHE A 96 9.17 -4.29 -12.72
C PHE A 96 9.17 -2.83 -13.17
N TYR A 97 8.01 -2.18 -13.11
CA TYR A 97 7.86 -0.75 -13.42
C TYR A 97 7.57 0.05 -12.16
N LEU A 98 8.50 0.94 -11.80
CA LEU A 98 8.32 1.94 -10.75
C LEU A 98 7.71 3.21 -11.35
N VAL A 99 6.61 3.68 -10.76
CA VAL A 99 5.90 4.89 -11.17
C VAL A 99 5.43 5.70 -9.96
N GLN A 100 5.19 6.99 -10.12
CA GLN A 100 4.73 7.85 -9.03
C GLN A 100 3.21 7.86 -8.86
N ARG A 101 2.44 7.66 -9.95
CA ARG A 101 0.98 7.64 -9.92
C ARG A 101 0.44 6.30 -10.40
N TYR A 102 -0.74 5.95 -9.90
CA TYR A 102 -1.44 4.76 -10.33
C TYR A 102 -1.72 4.81 -11.84
N GLY A 103 -1.51 3.71 -12.57
CA GLY A 103 -1.73 3.60 -14.01
C GLY A 103 -0.64 4.17 -14.92
N ASP A 104 0.34 4.92 -14.39
CA ASP A 104 1.45 5.47 -15.19
C ASP A 104 2.38 4.36 -15.75
N ASN A 105 2.20 3.08 -15.38
CA ASN A 105 2.96 1.96 -15.93
C ASN A 105 2.76 1.79 -17.44
N ASN A 106 1.64 2.30 -17.98
CA ASN A 106 1.34 2.32 -19.41
C ASN A 106 2.02 3.48 -20.17
N CYS A 107 2.70 4.39 -19.47
CA CYS A 107 3.42 5.54 -20.03
C CYS A 107 4.95 5.30 -19.95
N PRO A 108 5.63 4.91 -21.05
CA PRO A 108 7.06 4.58 -21.03
C PRO A 108 7.97 5.69 -20.47
N GLU A 109 7.61 6.95 -20.66
CA GLU A 109 8.33 8.13 -20.20
C GLU A 109 8.17 8.42 -18.70
N LYS A 110 7.13 7.87 -18.07
CA LYS A 110 6.84 8.06 -16.64
C LYS A 110 7.27 6.91 -15.75
N ARG A 111 7.72 5.80 -16.35
CA ARG A 111 8.12 4.59 -15.63
C ARG A 111 9.63 4.39 -15.62
N LYS A 112 10.13 3.91 -14.49
CA LYS A 112 11.50 3.43 -14.35
C LYS A 112 11.49 1.90 -14.29
N VAL A 113 12.36 1.26 -15.07
CA VAL A 113 12.53 -0.20 -15.02
C VAL A 113 13.38 -0.58 -13.82
N LEU A 114 12.90 -1.54 -13.04
CA LEU A 114 13.64 -2.19 -11.95
C LEU A 114 13.93 -3.64 -12.34
N ALA A 115 15.13 -4.14 -12.00
CA ALA A 115 15.50 -5.55 -12.20
C ALA A 115 14.97 -6.49 -11.10
N ALA A 116 14.57 -5.93 -9.96
CA ALA A 116 14.01 -6.66 -8.83
C ALA A 116 13.13 -5.73 -7.99
N VAL A 117 12.20 -6.29 -7.23
CA VAL A 117 11.44 -5.55 -6.22
C VAL A 117 12.39 -5.11 -5.08
N PRO A 118 12.32 -3.84 -4.61
CA PRO A 118 13.14 -3.38 -3.50
C PRO A 118 12.91 -4.19 -2.22
N LYS A 119 13.98 -4.44 -1.45
CA LYS A 119 13.98 -5.35 -0.30
C LYS A 119 12.93 -5.03 0.78
N GLU A 120 12.60 -3.76 0.93
CA GLU A 120 11.60 -3.26 1.89
C GLU A 120 10.16 -3.74 1.61
N TYR A 121 9.87 -4.19 0.39
CA TYR A 121 8.56 -4.76 0.05
C TYR A 121 8.49 -6.27 0.30
N LEU A 122 9.62 -6.97 0.42
CA LEU A 122 9.64 -8.45 0.46
C LEU A 122 8.98 -9.05 1.70
N LYS A 123 8.72 -8.23 2.73
CA LYS A 123 8.15 -8.66 4.01
C LYS A 123 6.79 -8.04 4.32
N ILE A 124 6.17 -7.38 3.35
CA ILE A 124 4.83 -6.81 3.55
C ILE A 124 3.78 -7.93 3.41
N THR A 125 2.65 -7.76 4.09
CA THR A 125 1.43 -8.54 3.88
C THR A 125 1.03 -8.51 2.41
N GLY A 126 0.78 -9.68 1.82
CA GLY A 126 0.33 -9.83 0.43
C GLY A 126 1.44 -9.82 -0.62
N TYR A 127 2.72 -9.72 -0.23
CA TYR A 127 3.83 -9.78 -1.21
C TYR A 127 3.86 -11.13 -1.96
N ASP A 128 3.51 -12.21 -1.27
CA ASP A 128 3.30 -13.53 -1.85
C ASP A 128 2.24 -13.51 -2.96
N TRP A 129 1.10 -12.86 -2.71
CA TRP A 129 0.07 -12.66 -3.73
C TRP A 129 0.60 -11.84 -4.92
N PHE A 130 1.30 -10.74 -4.68
CA PHE A 130 1.85 -9.90 -5.75
C PHE A 130 2.75 -10.68 -6.72
N ILE A 131 3.54 -11.62 -6.21
CA ILE A 131 4.54 -12.35 -6.99
C ILE A 131 4.04 -13.71 -7.51
N ASP A 132 2.80 -14.09 -7.26
CA ASP A 132 2.23 -15.41 -7.63
C ASP A 132 1.58 -15.44 -9.02
N TYR A 133 2.34 -15.02 -10.05
CA TYR A 133 1.93 -15.05 -11.47
C TYR A 133 2.92 -15.78 -12.38
#